data_AF-X0K954-F1
#
_entry.id   AF-X0K954-F1
#
_cell.length_a   1.000
_cell.length_b   1.000
_cell.length_c   1.000
_cell.angle_alpha   90.00
_cell.angle_beta   90.00
_cell.angle_gamma   90.00
#
_symmetry.space_group_name_H-M   'P 1'
#
loop_
_entity.id
_entity.type
_entity.pdbx_description
1 polymer ?
#
loop_
_entity_poly.entity_id
_entity_poly.type
_entity_poly.pdbx_seq_one_letter_code
_entity_poly.pdbx_strand_id
1 'polypeptide(L)'
;MLPSVQALLVYQCMRLFSPGSISQQAQAERDNIVLQIWASRLQLLLACEDELTEASWEFWVEKEAIRRTLICIELAQGTYTYLRGNWPIGVRCHHDLRFNAQKALWEAKSAAEWHLVSEDSAHPSLPCNMLRLHKDIRDAMPGDLDDIGVLLRAAGEGLANMNTWLRHDKEALQRWGQVGV
;
A
#
# COMPACT_ATOMS: atom_id res chain seq x y z
N MET A 1 18.03 4.21 3.08
CA MET A 1 17.70 2.78 2.85
C MET A 1 16.40 2.62 2.06
N LEU A 2 15.32 3.28 2.46
CA LEU A 2 14.01 3.20 1.82
C LEU A 2 14.02 3.38 0.28
N PRO A 3 14.69 4.40 -0.31
CA PRO A 3 14.71 4.56 -1.78
C PRO A 3 15.32 3.36 -2.52
N SER A 4 16.36 2.74 -1.95
CA SER A 4 16.99 1.55 -2.52
C SER A 4 16.04 0.34 -2.50
N VAL A 5 15.25 0.19 -1.43
CA VAL A 5 14.24 -0.87 -1.34
C VAL A 5 13.11 -0.64 -2.34
N GLN A 6 12.63 0.61 -2.47
CA GLN A 6 11.61 0.97 -3.44
C GLN A 6 12.08 0.74 -4.88
N ALA A 7 13.32 1.11 -5.21
CA ALA A 7 13.91 0.85 -6.52
C ALA A 7 14.01 -0.66 -6.80
N LEU A 8 14.48 -1.45 -5.83
CA LEU A 8 14.53 -2.91 -5.97
C LEU A 8 13.13 -3.51 -6.15
N LEU A 9 12.13 -3.06 -5.38
CA LEU A 9 10.75 -3.51 -5.51
C LEU A 9 10.20 -3.25 -6.92
N VAL A 10 10.39 -2.04 -7.47
CA VAL A 10 9.97 -1.72 -8.84
C VAL A 10 10.63 -2.64 -9.85
N TYR A 11 11.94 -2.86 -9.72
CA TYR A 11 12.69 -3.76 -10.59
C TYR A 11 12.24 -5.23 -10.46
N GLN A 12 11.87 -5.66 -9.25
CA GLN A 12 11.29 -6.98 -9.01
C GLN A 12 9.93 -7.13 -9.71
N CYS A 13 9.02 -6.16 -9.56
CA CYS A 13 7.74 -6.16 -10.25
C CYS A 13 7.90 -6.27 -11.77
N MET A 14 8.79 -5.47 -12.36
CA MET A 14 9.06 -5.51 -13.81
C MET A 14 9.49 -6.90 -14.30
N ARG A 15 10.32 -7.60 -13.52
CA ARG A 15 10.86 -8.92 -13.90
C ARG A 15 9.90 -10.06 -13.62
N LEU A 16 9.24 -10.06 -12.46
CA LEU A 16 8.27 -11.07 -12.06
C LEU A 16 7.09 -11.11 -13.04
N PHE A 17 6.64 -9.95 -13.49
CA PHE A 17 5.49 -9.82 -14.40
C PHE A 17 5.89 -9.57 -15.86
N SER A 18 7.16 -9.81 -16.23
CA SER A 18 7.62 -9.70 -17.61
C SER A 18 7.03 -10.82 -18.47
N PRO A 19 6.31 -10.52 -19.57
CA PRO A 19 5.79 -11.55 -20.46
C PRO A 19 6.90 -12.37 -21.12
N GLY A 20 6.80 -13.70 -21.07
CA GLY A 20 7.64 -14.62 -21.84
C GLY A 20 9.12 -14.71 -21.44
N SER A 21 9.55 -14.06 -20.36
CA SER A 21 10.98 -13.98 -19.99
C SER A 21 11.32 -14.80 -18.74
N ILE A 22 11.45 -16.13 -18.90
CA ILE A 22 11.79 -17.07 -17.81
C ILE A 22 13.09 -16.67 -17.09
N SER A 23 14.09 -16.18 -17.82
CA SER A 23 15.38 -15.75 -17.24
C SER A 23 15.23 -14.57 -16.29
N GLN A 24 14.37 -13.59 -16.63
CA GLN A 24 14.09 -12.43 -15.79
C GLN A 24 13.34 -12.84 -14.53
N GLN A 25 12.34 -13.71 -14.66
CA GLN A 25 11.60 -14.27 -13.53
C GLN A 25 12.52 -15.07 -12.59
N ALA A 26 13.37 -15.93 -13.14
CA ALA A 26 14.35 -16.69 -12.35
C ALA A 26 15.36 -15.78 -11.63
N GLN A 27 15.80 -14.68 -12.26
CA GLN A 27 16.65 -13.71 -11.58
C GLN A 27 15.90 -12.99 -10.46
N ALA A 28 14.64 -12.60 -10.69
CA ALA A 28 13.81 -11.98 -9.68
C ALA A 28 13.59 -12.88 -8.45
N GLU A 29 13.32 -14.16 -8.69
CA GLU A 29 13.21 -15.18 -7.65
C GLU A 29 14.50 -15.32 -6.83
N ARG A 30 15.68 -15.27 -7.48
CA ARG A 30 16.98 -15.27 -6.76
C ARG A 30 17.19 -14.01 -5.93
N ASP A 31 16.86 -12.86 -6.48
CA ASP A 31 17.03 -11.57 -5.81
C ASP A 31 15.98 -11.34 -4.70
N ASN A 32 14.97 -12.21 -4.61
CA ASN A 32 13.91 -12.13 -3.61
C ASN A 32 14.45 -12.16 -2.18
N ILE A 33 15.51 -12.94 -1.94
CA ILE A 33 16.15 -13.00 -0.62
C ILE A 33 16.69 -11.64 -0.19
N VAL A 34 17.25 -10.86 -1.13
CA VAL A 34 17.77 -9.51 -0.85
C VAL A 34 16.63 -8.58 -0.47
N LEU A 35 15.53 -8.64 -1.23
CA LEU A 35 14.34 -7.84 -0.94
C LEU A 35 13.78 -8.16 0.46
N GLN A 36 13.72 -9.44 0.83
CA GLN A 36 13.25 -9.88 2.14
C GLN A 36 14.16 -9.41 3.28
N ILE A 37 15.48 -9.54 3.13
CA ILE A 37 16.44 -9.03 4.14
C ILE A 37 16.24 -7.51 4.34
N TRP A 38 16.05 -6.76 3.25
CA TRP A 38 15.84 -5.32 3.33
C TRP A 38 14.47 -4.96 3.92
N ALA A 39 13.42 -5.73 3.60
CA ALA A 39 12.10 -5.60 4.21
C ALA A 39 12.15 -5.81 5.74
N SER A 40 12.85 -6.84 6.22
CA SER A 40 13.04 -7.07 7.65
C SER A 40 13.77 -5.93 8.35
N ARG A 41 14.75 -5.29 7.67
CA ARG A 41 15.41 -4.09 8.21
C ARG A 41 14.47 -2.90 8.30
N LEU A 42 13.63 -2.68 7.28
CA LEU A 42 12.61 -1.64 7.31
C LEU A 42 11.60 -1.85 8.46
N GLN A 43 11.21 -3.10 8.72
CA GLN A 43 10.33 -3.44 9.85
C GLN A 43 10.98 -3.17 11.20
N LEU A 44 12.28 -3.49 11.34
CA LEU A 44 13.00 -3.17 12.56
C LEU A 44 13.03 -1.66 12.82
N LEU A 45 13.18 -0.84 11.78
CA LEU A 45 13.08 0.62 11.90
C LEU A 45 11.69 1.08 12.36
N LEU A 46 10.61 0.39 11.95
CA LEU A 46 9.27 0.70 12.46
C LEU A 46 9.13 0.34 13.95
N ALA A 47 9.66 -0.80 14.38
CA ALA A 47 9.52 -1.31 15.75
C ALA A 47 10.36 -0.55 16.78
N CYS A 48 11.51 0.00 16.38
CA CYS A 48 12.45 0.63 17.32
C CYS A 48 12.02 2.02 17.80
N GLU A 49 11.00 2.63 17.18
CA GLU A 49 10.73 4.07 17.30
C GLU A 49 9.28 4.40 17.74
N ASP A 50 8.53 3.43 18.25
CA ASP A 50 7.11 3.59 18.64
C ASP A 50 6.93 4.29 20.02
N GLU A 51 8.00 4.57 20.77
CA GLU A 51 7.90 5.00 22.18
C GLU A 51 8.15 6.50 22.45
N LEU A 52 8.55 7.32 21.47
CA LEU A 52 8.85 8.73 21.73
C LEU A 52 8.37 9.65 20.60
N THR A 53 7.84 10.81 21.00
CA THR A 53 7.52 12.03 20.24
C THR A 53 6.20 12.14 19.46
N GLU A 54 5.56 13.31 19.62
CA GLU A 54 4.69 13.95 18.63
C GLU A 54 5.39 13.82 17.26
N ALA A 55 4.93 12.89 16.44
CA ALA A 55 5.56 12.62 15.15
C ALA A 55 5.48 13.90 14.31
N SER A 56 6.63 14.50 13.98
CA SER A 56 6.68 15.58 13.00
C SER A 56 6.12 15.05 11.67
N TRP A 57 5.62 15.95 10.82
CA TRP A 57 5.08 15.57 9.52
C TRP A 57 6.09 14.76 8.69
N GLU A 58 7.36 15.15 8.69
CA GLU A 58 8.43 14.44 7.97
C GLU A 58 8.65 13.03 8.50
N PHE A 59 8.62 12.88 9.83
CA PHE A 59 8.75 11.57 10.47
C PHE A 59 7.56 10.67 10.15
N TRP A 60 6.35 11.22 10.18
CA TRP A 60 5.15 10.51 9.76
C TRP A 60 5.26 10.06 8.30
N VAL A 61 5.66 10.96 7.38
CA VAL A 61 5.84 10.64 5.95
C VAL A 61 6.87 9.51 5.78
N GLU A 62 8.00 9.55 6.48
CA GLU A 62 9.01 8.50 6.41
C GLU A 62 8.46 7.15 6.86
N LYS A 63 7.86 7.08 8.07
CA LYS A 63 7.30 5.85 8.62
C LYS A 63 6.21 5.28 7.73
N GLU A 64 5.38 6.15 7.21
CA GLU A 64 4.27 5.75 6.39
C GLU A 64 4.71 5.28 5.00
N ALA A 65 5.74 5.92 4.42
CA ALA A 65 6.37 5.43 3.20
C ALA A 65 7.03 4.05 3.39
N ILE A 66 7.61 3.78 4.57
CA ILE A 66 8.11 2.44 4.93
C ILE A 66 6.97 1.44 4.97
N ARG A 67 5.90 1.71 5.73
CA ARG A 67 4.72 0.84 5.85
C ARG A 67 4.12 0.47 4.50
N ARG A 68 3.92 1.48 3.63
CA ARG A 68 3.40 1.28 2.27
C ARG A 68 4.34 0.49 1.37
N THR A 69 5.64 0.70 1.50
CA THR A 69 6.64 -0.10 0.76
C THR A 69 6.57 -1.57 1.17
N LEU A 70 6.42 -1.87 2.47
CA LEU A 70 6.24 -3.25 2.95
C LEU A 70 4.95 -3.89 2.42
N ILE A 71 3.85 -3.15 2.40
CA ILE A 71 2.58 -3.61 1.79
C ILE A 71 2.80 -3.95 0.30
N CYS A 72 3.44 -3.08 -0.47
CA CYS A 72 3.68 -3.33 -1.89
C CYS A 72 4.60 -4.53 -2.15
N ILE A 73 5.59 -4.79 -1.28
CA ILE A 73 6.41 -6.01 -1.35
C ILE A 73 5.54 -7.26 -1.20
N GLU A 74 4.68 -7.28 -0.19
CA GLU A 74 3.80 -8.41 0.13
C GLU A 74 2.75 -8.63 -0.97
N LEU A 75 2.18 -7.56 -1.51
CA LEU A 75 1.26 -7.63 -2.66
C LEU A 75 1.94 -8.20 -3.90
N ALA A 76 3.14 -7.72 -4.25
CA ALA A 76 3.86 -8.18 -5.43
C ALA A 76 4.22 -9.66 -5.33
N GLN A 77 4.79 -10.08 -4.20
CA GLN A 77 5.18 -11.46 -3.95
C GLN A 77 3.99 -12.40 -3.83
N GLY A 78 2.94 -11.97 -3.11
CA GLY A 78 1.70 -12.71 -2.97
C GLY A 78 1.04 -12.94 -4.32
N THR A 79 0.89 -11.89 -5.11
CA THR A 79 0.31 -11.97 -6.46
C THR A 79 1.12 -12.91 -7.36
N TYR A 80 2.45 -12.78 -7.36
CA TYR A 80 3.31 -13.65 -8.15
C TYR A 80 3.18 -15.13 -7.73
N THR A 81 3.23 -15.40 -6.43
CA THR A 81 3.14 -16.76 -5.88
C THR A 81 1.78 -17.39 -6.16
N TYR A 82 0.72 -16.61 -6.02
CA TYR A 82 -0.65 -17.01 -6.36
C TYR A 82 -0.76 -17.39 -7.85
N LEU A 83 -0.29 -16.53 -8.76
CA LEU A 83 -0.33 -16.79 -10.21
C LEU A 83 0.49 -18.02 -10.62
N ARG A 84 1.56 -18.35 -9.88
CA ARG A 84 2.36 -19.56 -10.11
C ARG A 84 1.71 -20.84 -9.57
N GLY A 85 0.57 -20.75 -8.88
CA GLY A 85 -0.09 -21.90 -8.25
C GLY A 85 0.65 -22.44 -7.02
N ASN A 86 1.65 -21.71 -6.54
CA ASN A 86 2.52 -22.14 -5.44
C ASN A 86 2.11 -21.51 -4.11
N TRP A 87 0.82 -21.15 -3.95
CA TRP A 87 0.35 -20.49 -2.74
C TRP A 87 0.58 -21.40 -1.53
N PRO A 88 1.47 -21.03 -0.60
CA PRO A 88 1.80 -21.91 0.50
C PRO A 88 0.62 -21.96 1.48
N ILE A 89 0.10 -23.16 1.72
CA ILE A 89 -0.99 -23.39 2.66
C ILE A 89 -0.50 -23.03 4.06
N GLY A 90 -1.16 -22.07 4.72
CA GLY A 90 -0.89 -21.74 6.11
C GLY A 90 0.24 -20.73 6.38
N VAL A 91 0.89 -20.17 5.35
CA VAL A 91 1.78 -19.01 5.56
C VAL A 91 0.90 -17.79 5.83
N ARG A 92 0.98 -17.30 7.06
CA ARG A 92 0.38 -16.02 7.45
C ARG A 92 1.35 -14.92 7.05
N CYS A 93 0.81 -13.79 6.62
CA CYS A 93 1.61 -12.57 6.54
C CYS A 93 2.23 -12.35 7.94
N HIS A 94 3.56 -12.33 8.01
CA HIS A 94 4.29 -12.30 9.27
C HIS A 94 4.24 -10.92 9.94
N HIS A 95 3.63 -9.94 9.28
CA HIS A 95 3.72 -8.54 9.64
C HIS A 95 2.32 -7.98 9.89
N ASP A 96 2.20 -7.22 10.97
CA ASP A 96 1.02 -6.37 11.20
C ASP A 96 1.08 -5.17 10.25
N LEU A 97 0.70 -5.42 9.00
CA LEU A 97 0.74 -4.42 7.93
C LEU A 97 -0.38 -3.40 8.14
N ARG A 98 0.02 -2.23 8.63
CA ARG A 98 -0.86 -1.08 8.82
C ARG A 98 -0.41 0.07 7.93
N PHE A 99 -1.35 0.92 7.54
CA PHE A 99 -1.08 2.17 6.84
C PHE A 99 -2.24 3.15 7.06
N ASN A 100 -2.04 4.43 6.82
CA ASN A 100 -3.10 5.43 6.82
C ASN A 100 -3.53 5.72 5.38
N ALA A 101 -4.81 5.48 5.07
CA ALA A 101 -5.38 5.65 3.73
C ALA A 101 -6.00 7.04 3.50
N GLN A 102 -5.98 7.92 4.50
CA GLN A 102 -6.61 9.24 4.43
C GLN A 102 -5.88 10.14 3.45
N LYS A 103 -6.54 10.48 2.35
CA LYS A 103 -6.02 11.32 1.27
C LYS A 103 -5.50 12.67 1.75
N ALA A 104 -6.26 13.32 2.64
CA ALA A 104 -5.93 14.66 3.13
C ALA A 104 -4.57 14.72 3.85
N LEU A 105 -4.17 13.68 4.59
CA LEU A 105 -2.87 13.63 5.26
C LEU A 105 -1.70 13.56 4.25
N TRP A 106 -1.93 12.93 3.09
CA TRP A 106 -0.93 12.81 2.03
C TRP A 106 -0.83 14.03 1.13
N GLU A 107 -1.94 14.73 0.94
CA GLU A 107 -2.00 15.92 0.09
C GLU A 107 -1.62 17.22 0.81
N ALA A 108 -1.46 17.16 2.15
CA ALA A 108 -0.95 18.26 2.94
C ALA A 108 0.37 18.78 2.37
N LYS A 109 0.48 20.10 2.18
CA LYS A 109 1.64 20.76 1.54
C LYS A 109 2.62 21.33 2.54
N SER A 110 2.29 21.27 3.82
CA SER A 110 3.13 21.76 4.91
C SER A 110 2.85 21.00 6.21
N ALA A 111 3.80 21.04 7.15
CA ALA A 111 3.62 20.45 8.47
C ALA A 111 2.42 21.05 9.22
N ALA A 112 2.18 22.37 9.07
CA ALA A 112 1.05 23.05 9.68
C ALA A 112 -0.30 22.54 9.14
N GLU A 113 -0.41 22.37 7.81
CA GLU A 113 -1.60 21.79 7.18
C GLU A 113 -1.80 20.34 7.62
N TRP A 114 -0.72 19.55 7.67
CA TRP A 114 -0.78 18.18 8.15
C TRP A 114 -1.28 18.09 9.60
N HIS A 115 -0.78 18.95 10.50
CA HIS A 115 -1.25 19.01 11.89
C HIS A 115 -2.75 19.33 11.96
N LEU A 116 -3.20 20.34 11.22
CA LEU A 116 -4.63 20.68 11.16
C LEU A 116 -5.47 19.49 10.70
N VAL A 117 -5.05 18.78 9.65
CA VAL A 117 -5.77 17.58 9.16
C VAL A 117 -5.72 16.42 10.16
N SER A 118 -4.60 16.26 10.88
CA SER A 118 -4.42 15.18 11.86
C SER A 118 -5.31 15.35 13.10
N GLU A 119 -5.60 16.60 13.47
CA GLU A 119 -6.47 16.95 14.59
C GLU A 119 -7.93 17.14 14.16
N ASP A 120 -8.17 17.28 12.84
CA ASP A 120 -9.50 17.53 12.30
C ASP A 120 -10.39 16.29 12.44
N SER A 121 -11.39 16.43 13.30
CA SER A 121 -12.43 15.41 13.49
C SER A 121 -13.47 15.38 12.37
N ALA A 122 -13.45 16.35 11.44
CA ALA A 122 -14.38 16.41 10.31
C ALA A 122 -14.02 15.43 9.18
N HIS A 123 -12.75 15.02 9.06
CA HIS A 123 -12.32 13.99 8.13
C HIS A 123 -12.29 12.62 8.83
N PRO A 124 -12.72 11.53 8.16
CA PRO A 124 -12.59 10.21 8.75
C PRO A 124 -11.10 9.87 8.91
N SER A 125 -10.69 9.57 10.15
CA SER A 125 -9.38 8.96 10.38
C SER A 125 -9.40 7.55 9.76
N LEU A 126 -8.46 7.28 8.85
CA LEU A 126 -8.42 6.01 8.10
C LEU A 126 -7.15 5.18 8.38
N PRO A 127 -6.84 4.84 9.66
CA PRO A 127 -5.80 3.88 9.97
C PRO A 127 -6.28 2.47 9.58
N CYS A 128 -5.72 1.97 8.50
CA CYS A 128 -6.06 0.69 7.91
C CYS A 128 -5.09 -0.40 8.36
N ASN A 129 -5.61 -1.59 8.58
CA ASN A 129 -4.84 -2.81 8.75
C ASN A 129 -5.21 -3.79 7.64
N MET A 130 -4.22 -4.33 6.95
CA MET A 130 -4.43 -5.21 5.80
C MET A 130 -5.31 -6.43 6.10
N LEU A 131 -5.30 -6.95 7.33
CA LEU A 131 -6.15 -8.09 7.73
C LEU A 131 -7.64 -7.74 7.85
N ARG A 132 -7.95 -6.47 8.13
CA ARG A 132 -9.31 -5.97 8.32
C ARG A 132 -9.64 -4.81 7.37
N LEU A 133 -8.89 -4.68 6.28
CA LEU A 133 -8.98 -3.55 5.35
C LEU A 133 -10.43 -3.30 4.91
N HIS A 134 -11.14 -4.34 4.49
CA HIS A 134 -12.55 -4.29 4.09
C HIS A 134 -13.50 -3.70 5.16
N LYS A 135 -13.14 -3.77 6.44
CA LYS A 135 -13.87 -3.13 7.54
C LYS A 135 -13.43 -1.68 7.69
N ASP A 136 -12.11 -1.45 7.71
CA ASP A 136 -11.51 -0.15 7.97
C ASP A 136 -11.89 0.89 6.90
N ILE A 137 -12.08 0.48 5.64
CA ILE A 137 -12.44 1.39 4.53
C ILE A 137 -13.93 1.33 4.13
N ARG A 138 -14.75 0.58 4.88
CA ARG A 138 -16.13 0.28 4.49
C ARG A 138 -16.93 1.54 4.16
N ASP A 139 -16.88 2.49 5.09
CA ASP A 139 -17.67 3.72 5.08
C ASP A 139 -16.91 4.90 4.43
N ALA A 140 -15.68 4.67 3.97
CA ALA A 140 -14.88 5.69 3.31
C ALA A 140 -15.46 6.02 1.92
N MET A 141 -15.56 7.32 1.63
CA MET A 141 -15.96 7.83 0.31
C MET A 141 -14.75 7.88 -0.64
N PRO A 142 -14.99 7.93 -1.96
CA PRO A 142 -13.91 8.03 -2.95
C PRO A 142 -12.93 9.19 -2.72
N GLY A 143 -13.43 10.31 -2.21
CA GLY A 143 -12.60 11.47 -1.87
C GLY A 143 -11.76 11.32 -0.60
N ASP A 144 -12.10 10.36 0.28
CA ASP A 144 -11.39 10.17 1.54
C ASP A 144 -10.15 9.27 1.37
N LEU A 145 -10.22 8.32 0.43
CA LEU A 145 -9.15 7.36 0.17
C LEU A 145 -8.13 7.94 -0.80
N ASP A 146 -6.87 7.72 -0.46
CA ASP A 146 -5.76 7.99 -1.34
C ASP A 146 -5.58 6.87 -2.39
N ASP A 147 -4.61 7.04 -3.30
CA ASP A 147 -4.42 6.12 -4.42
C ASP A 147 -4.16 4.67 -4.00
N ILE A 148 -3.35 4.44 -2.96
CA ILE A 148 -3.10 3.07 -2.49
C ILE A 148 -4.36 2.47 -1.85
N GLY A 149 -5.14 3.27 -1.10
CA GLY A 149 -6.41 2.84 -0.53
C GLY A 149 -7.43 2.42 -1.58
N VAL A 150 -7.57 3.21 -2.66
CA VAL A 150 -8.47 2.87 -3.78
C VAL A 150 -8.03 1.60 -4.49
N LEU A 151 -6.73 1.45 -4.79
CA LEU A 151 -6.18 0.25 -5.42
C LEU A 151 -6.41 -1.00 -4.58
N LEU A 152 -6.17 -0.91 -3.27
CA LEU A 152 -6.34 -2.00 -2.33
C LEU A 152 -7.82 -2.40 -2.19
N ARG A 153 -8.74 -1.43 -2.21
CA ARG A 153 -10.19 -1.71 -2.27
C ARG A 153 -10.55 -2.48 -3.54
N ALA A 154 -10.10 -1.99 -4.68
CA ALA A 154 -10.35 -2.62 -5.98
C ALA A 154 -9.83 -4.06 -6.03
N ALA A 155 -8.64 -4.30 -5.48
CA ALA A 155 -8.04 -5.63 -5.40
C ALA A 155 -8.83 -6.59 -4.48
N GLY A 156 -9.37 -6.09 -3.37
CA GLY A 156 -10.11 -6.90 -2.40
C GLY A 156 -11.58 -7.14 -2.76
N GLU A 157 -12.27 -6.14 -3.32
CA GLU A 157 -13.71 -6.18 -3.59
C GLU A 157 -14.04 -6.45 -5.06
N GLY A 158 -13.06 -6.31 -5.96
CA GLY A 158 -13.23 -6.44 -7.41
C GLY A 158 -13.79 -5.19 -8.09
N LEU A 159 -13.60 -5.13 -9.41
CA LEU A 159 -13.91 -3.94 -10.22
C LEU A 159 -15.40 -3.59 -10.27
N ALA A 160 -16.30 -4.58 -10.23
CA ALA A 160 -17.75 -4.33 -10.28
C ALA A 160 -18.25 -3.57 -9.03
N ASN A 161 -17.74 -3.95 -7.85
CA ASN A 161 -18.04 -3.25 -6.60
C ASN A 161 -17.41 -1.86 -6.58
N MET A 162 -16.18 -1.73 -7.09
CA MET A 162 -15.52 -0.43 -7.25
C MET A 162 -16.36 0.53 -8.11
N ASN A 163 -16.93 0.07 -9.23
CA ASN A 163 -17.78 0.90 -10.08
C ASN A 163 -19.02 1.42 -9.36
N THR A 164 -19.64 0.55 -8.58
CA THR A 164 -20.81 0.91 -7.79
C THR A 164 -20.46 1.94 -6.73
N TRP A 165 -19.27 1.84 -6.13
CA TRP A 165 -18.77 2.78 -5.13
C TRP A 165 -18.38 4.14 -5.75
N LEU A 166 -17.75 4.14 -6.92
CA LEU A 166 -17.34 5.37 -7.65
C LEU A 166 -18.49 6.04 -8.44
N ARG A 167 -19.68 5.43 -8.53
CA ARG A 167 -20.76 5.85 -9.45
C ARG A 167 -21.17 7.34 -9.41
N HIS A 168 -20.97 8.00 -8.29
CA HIS A 168 -21.34 9.41 -8.08
C HIS A 168 -20.15 10.38 -8.24
N ASP A 169 -18.95 9.87 -8.46
CA ASP A 169 -17.72 10.64 -8.64
C ASP A 169 -17.18 10.42 -10.07
N LYS A 170 -17.58 11.33 -10.97
CA LYS A 170 -17.20 11.26 -12.40
C LYS A 170 -15.69 11.40 -12.61
N GLU A 171 -15.02 12.20 -11.78
CA GLU A 171 -13.57 12.38 -11.89
C GLU A 171 -12.83 11.13 -11.46
N ALA A 172 -13.25 10.50 -10.35
CA ALA A 172 -12.68 9.24 -9.90
C ALA A 172 -12.93 8.10 -10.91
N LEU A 173 -14.13 7.99 -11.49
CA LEU A 173 -14.41 7.00 -12.55
C LEU A 173 -13.47 7.16 -13.75
N GLN A 174 -13.24 8.41 -14.19
CA GLN A 174 -12.34 8.70 -15.29
C GLN A 174 -10.89 8.36 -14.93
N ARG A 175 -10.43 8.76 -13.74
CA ARG A 175 -9.06 8.49 -13.25
C ARG A 175 -8.76 7.00 -13.19
N TRP A 176 -9.71 6.18 -12.74
CA TRP A 176 -9.53 4.74 -12.56
C TRP A 176 -9.94 3.91 -13.77
N GLY A 177 -10.05 4.53 -14.95
CA GLY A 177 -10.11 3.82 -16.24
C GLY A 177 -11.48 3.24 -16.60
N GLN A 178 -12.57 3.77 -16.04
CA GLN A 178 -13.94 3.35 -16.34
C GLN A 178 -14.59 4.34 -17.32
N VAL A 179 -14.04 4.45 -18.54
CA VAL A 179 -14.67 5.21 -19.63
C VAL A 179 -15.58 4.27 -20.42
N GLY A 180 -16.89 4.39 -20.20
CA GLY A 180 -17.91 3.79 -21.05
C GLY A 180 -18.66 2.61 -20.43
N VAL A 181 -19.78 2.92 -19.79
CA VAL A 181 -21.04 2.19 -20.02
C VAL A 181 -21.97 3.15 -20.74
#